data_AF-A0A5A7Z1V4-F1
#
_entry.id   AF-A0A5A7Z1V4-F1
#
_cell.length_a   1.000
_cell.length_b   1.000
_cell.length_c   1.000
_cell.angle_alpha   90.00
_cell.angle_beta   90.00
_cell.angle_gamma   90.00
#
_symmetry.space_group_name_H-M   'P 1'
#
loop_
_entity.id
_entity.type
_entity.pdbx_description
1 polymer ?
#
loop_
_entity_poly.entity_id
_entity_poly.type
_entity_poly.pdbx_seq_one_letter_code
_entity_poly.pdbx_strand_id
1 'polypeptide(L)'
;VRPNLRGYEAAFARRITATERGRSHPLLAGRPACYDAPAVHTDEVESLPEGAVLLASNRVCVVQAAEIRFDGGMFWGVQYHPEIALDEIAGALRRQADGLIEADLARGRGEVEAYADLVDALHREPGRRDLAWRLGLDEQVSDDGQRLTELRNFIEALVKPHRASRDRS
;
A
#
# COMPACT_ATOMS: atom_id res chain seq x y z
N VAL A 1 -0.54 18.45 -5.83
CA VAL A 1 -0.49 17.14 -6.51
C VAL A 1 0.02 17.36 -7.91
N ARG A 2 1.16 16.77 -8.28
CA ARG A 2 1.73 16.80 -9.64
C ARG A 2 1.76 15.37 -10.18
N PRO A 3 1.67 15.16 -11.50
CA PRO A 3 1.84 13.85 -12.09
C PRO A 3 3.20 13.27 -11.69
N ASN A 4 3.20 12.00 -11.27
CA ASN A 4 4.40 11.32 -10.79
C ASN A 4 5.49 11.24 -11.88
N LEU A 5 6.59 11.96 -11.68
CA LEU A 5 7.74 11.98 -12.59
C LEU A 5 8.67 10.76 -12.43
N ARG A 6 8.43 9.88 -11.44
CA ARG A 6 9.33 8.76 -11.07
C ARG A 6 8.79 7.36 -11.39
N GLY A 7 7.55 7.25 -11.85
CA GLY A 7 6.96 6.01 -12.36
C GLY A 7 5.64 5.66 -11.67
N TYR A 8 4.72 5.08 -12.42
CA TYR A 8 3.44 4.62 -11.91
C TYR A 8 3.63 3.42 -10.97
N GLU A 9 3.03 3.45 -9.78
CA GLU A 9 2.76 2.24 -9.01
C GLU A 9 1.49 1.61 -9.58
N ALA A 10 1.66 0.82 -10.64
CA ALA A 10 0.58 0.09 -11.28
C ALA A 10 0.33 -1.22 -10.51
N ALA A 11 -0.83 -1.30 -9.85
CA ALA A 11 -1.30 -2.41 -9.00
C ALA A 11 -0.63 -2.58 -7.65
N PHE A 12 0.70 -2.45 -7.56
CA PHE A 12 1.43 -2.72 -6.31
C PHE A 12 2.53 -1.69 -6.05
N ALA A 13 2.60 -1.20 -4.83
CA ALA A 13 3.76 -0.50 -4.29
C ALA A 13 4.81 -1.55 -3.92
N ARG A 14 5.97 -1.46 -4.57
CA ARG A 14 7.00 -2.51 -4.49
C ARG A 14 8.14 -2.12 -3.55
N ARG A 15 8.67 -3.10 -2.83
CA ARG A 15 9.86 -3.01 -1.97
C ARG A 15 9.77 -1.86 -0.97
N ILE A 16 8.61 -1.71 -0.35
CA ILE A 16 8.38 -0.75 0.72
C ILE A 16 9.29 -1.15 1.88
N THR A 17 10.16 -0.23 2.28
CA THR A 17 11.15 -0.48 3.33
C THR A 17 10.89 0.48 4.49
N ALA A 18 10.81 -0.06 5.70
CA ALA A 18 10.63 0.75 6.89
C ALA A 18 11.92 1.53 7.21
N THR A 19 11.76 2.80 7.59
CA THR A 19 12.87 3.61 8.12
C THR A 19 13.28 3.09 9.50
N GLU A 20 14.38 3.62 10.06
CA GLU A 20 14.76 3.32 11.44
C GLU A 20 13.62 3.63 12.43
N ARG A 21 12.92 4.75 12.24
CA ARG A 21 11.74 5.10 13.05
C ARG A 21 10.60 4.14 12.81
N GLY A 22 10.31 3.82 11.55
CA GLY A 22 9.24 2.90 11.15
C GLY A 22 9.37 1.49 11.74
N ARG A 23 10.59 0.95 11.83
CA ARG A 23 10.84 -0.39 12.39
C ARG A 23 10.35 -0.57 13.83
N SER A 24 10.34 0.50 14.61
CA SER A 24 9.86 0.52 15.99
C SER A 24 8.45 1.08 16.15
N HIS A 25 7.83 1.54 15.06
CA HIS A 25 6.60 2.30 15.12
C HIS A 25 5.37 1.37 15.20
N PRO A 26 4.39 1.64 16.10
CA PRO A 26 3.23 0.76 16.26
C PRO A 26 2.44 0.51 14.98
N LEU A 27 2.30 1.53 14.10
CA LEU A 27 1.64 1.38 12.80
C LEU A 27 2.17 0.18 11.98
N LEU A 28 3.50 -0.02 11.96
CA LEU A 28 4.15 -1.04 11.13
C LEU A 28 4.53 -2.30 11.93
N ALA A 29 4.04 -2.44 13.17
CA ALA A 29 4.32 -3.60 13.99
C ALA A 29 3.86 -4.89 13.29
N GLY A 30 4.76 -5.86 13.17
CA GLY A 30 4.50 -7.13 12.48
C GLY A 30 4.82 -7.14 10.99
N ARG A 31 5.10 -5.99 10.36
CA ARG A 31 5.62 -5.95 8.98
C ARG A 31 7.07 -6.45 8.93
N PRO A 32 7.47 -7.19 7.88
CA PRO A 32 8.86 -7.51 7.63
C PRO A 32 9.65 -6.25 7.24
N ALA A 33 10.98 -6.36 7.19
CA ALA A 33 11.86 -5.24 6.87
C ALA A 33 11.60 -4.63 5.47
N CYS A 34 11.08 -5.44 4.55
CA CYS A 34 10.70 -5.05 3.20
C CYS A 34 9.43 -5.83 2.83
N TYR A 35 8.44 -5.15 2.25
CA TYR A 35 7.17 -5.76 1.84
C TYR A 35 6.62 -5.06 0.58
N ASP A 36 5.67 -5.73 -0.06
CA ASP A 36 4.84 -5.14 -1.12
C ASP A 36 3.42 -4.91 -0.59
N ALA A 37 2.69 -3.99 -1.19
CA ALA A 37 1.29 -3.73 -0.85
C ALA A 37 0.50 -3.30 -2.10
N PRO A 38 -0.83 -3.50 -2.14
CA PRO A 38 -1.63 -2.95 -3.24
C PRO A 38 -1.50 -1.44 -3.32
N ALA A 39 -1.37 -0.90 -4.52
CA ALA A 39 -1.34 0.54 -4.75
C ALA A 39 -1.92 0.85 -6.14
N VAL A 40 -2.82 1.83 -6.18
CA VAL A 40 -3.40 2.33 -7.42
C VAL A 40 -3.52 3.83 -7.28
N HIS A 41 -2.40 4.54 -7.40
CA HIS A 41 -2.40 6.00 -7.39
C HIS A 41 -1.54 6.58 -8.51
N THR A 42 -2.09 7.62 -9.15
CA THR A 42 -1.39 8.46 -10.12
C THR A 42 -0.70 9.66 -9.44
N ASP A 43 -0.97 9.86 -8.14
CA ASP A 43 -0.68 11.06 -7.38
C ASP A 43 0.14 10.71 -6.13
N GLU A 44 1.18 11.50 -5.83
CA GLU A 44 2.07 11.31 -4.67
C GLU A 44 2.04 12.51 -3.71
N VAL A 45 2.21 12.24 -2.41
CA VAL A 45 2.62 13.25 -1.42
C VAL A 45 4.13 13.46 -1.52
N GLU A 46 4.54 14.57 -2.15
CA GLU A 46 5.97 14.87 -2.40
C GLU A 46 6.74 15.29 -1.14
N SER A 47 6.07 15.90 -0.18
CA SER A 47 6.70 16.39 1.06
C SER A 47 5.81 16.18 2.28
N LEU A 48 6.45 15.75 3.37
CA LEU A 48 5.82 15.66 4.67
C LEU A 48 5.76 17.06 5.32
N PRO A 49 4.69 17.37 6.06
CA PRO A 49 4.63 18.61 6.84
C PRO A 49 5.71 18.63 7.91
N GLU A 50 6.07 19.82 8.39
CA GLU A 50 7.05 19.99 9.46
C GLU A 50 6.62 19.22 10.72
N GLY A 51 7.55 18.47 11.30
CA GLY A 51 7.32 17.64 12.48
C GLY A 51 6.69 16.27 12.21
N ALA A 52 6.39 15.92 10.96
CA ALA A 52 5.99 14.56 10.61
C ALA A 52 7.19 13.58 10.63
N VAL A 53 6.89 12.32 10.93
CA VAL A 53 7.89 11.24 11.01
C VAL A 53 7.68 10.31 9.83
N LEU A 54 8.69 10.21 8.97
CA LEU A 54 8.70 9.24 7.87
C LEU A 54 8.91 7.82 8.41
N LEU A 55 7.97 6.92 8.13
CA LEU A 55 7.97 5.55 8.63
C LEU A 55 8.38 4.52 7.58
N ALA A 56 8.01 4.73 6.31
CA ALA A 56 8.42 3.85 5.22
C ALA A 56 8.55 4.61 3.91
N SER A 57 9.39 4.09 3.01
CA SER A 57 9.61 4.63 1.67
C SER A 57 9.94 3.51 0.68
N ASN A 58 9.88 3.82 -0.61
CA ASN A 58 10.49 2.99 -1.64
C ASN A 58 11.17 3.87 -2.71
N ARG A 59 11.60 3.24 -3.81
CA ARG A 59 12.28 3.95 -4.90
C ARG A 59 11.37 4.91 -5.67
N VAL A 60 10.07 4.60 -5.73
CA VAL A 60 9.09 5.34 -6.52
C VAL A 60 8.58 6.52 -5.70
N CYS A 61 7.95 6.22 -4.55
CA CYS A 61 7.41 7.20 -3.63
C CYS A 61 8.27 7.31 -2.36
N VAL A 62 8.71 8.53 -2.05
CA VAL A 62 9.52 8.81 -0.85
C VAL A 62 8.70 8.65 0.43
N VAL A 63 7.39 8.89 0.38
CA VAL A 63 6.50 8.84 1.54
C VAL A 63 5.49 7.70 1.36
N GLN A 64 5.89 6.49 1.76
CA GLN A 64 4.98 5.33 1.75
C GLN A 64 4.17 5.20 3.05
N ALA A 65 4.74 5.62 4.19
CA ALA A 65 4.04 5.68 5.47
C ALA A 65 4.58 6.82 6.34
N ALA A 66 3.71 7.48 7.10
CA ALA A 66 4.10 8.56 7.99
C ALA A 66 3.19 8.71 9.22
N GLU A 67 3.77 9.22 10.30
CA GLU A 67 3.03 9.84 11.39
C GLU A 67 3.04 11.35 11.19
N ILE A 68 1.87 11.96 11.26
CA ILE A 68 1.66 13.40 11.11
C ILE A 68 1.03 13.92 12.41
N ARG A 69 1.62 14.97 12.96
CA ARG A 69 1.11 15.65 14.16
C ARG A 69 0.65 17.04 13.77
N PHE A 70 -0.60 17.38 14.11
CA PHE A 70 -1.16 18.69 13.79
C PHE A 70 -2.20 19.08 14.85
N ASP A 71 -2.08 20.30 15.38
CA ASP A 71 -3.01 20.93 16.34
C ASP A 71 -3.42 20.01 17.51
N GLY A 72 -2.44 19.37 18.15
CA GLY A 72 -2.65 18.44 19.28
C GLY A 72 -3.18 17.05 18.87
N GLY A 73 -3.49 16.83 17.59
CA GLY A 73 -3.85 15.54 17.02
C GLY A 73 -2.66 14.75 16.47
N MET A 74 -2.83 13.43 16.43
CA MET A 74 -1.88 12.48 15.83
C MET A 74 -2.60 11.64 14.78
N PHE A 75 -2.04 11.61 13.58
CA PHE A 75 -2.56 10.90 12.42
C PHE A 75 -1.49 9.97 11.87
N TRP A 76 -1.87 8.74 11.52
CA TRP A 76 -1.01 7.80 10.83
C TRP A 76 -1.59 7.55 9.44
N GLY A 77 -0.73 7.56 8.43
CA GLY A 77 -1.15 7.39 7.04
C GLY A 77 -0.17 6.54 6.24
N VAL A 78 -0.71 5.87 5.24
CA VAL A 78 0.02 5.11 4.23
C VAL A 78 -0.39 5.59 2.84
N GLN A 79 0.52 5.50 1.87
CA GLN A 79 0.26 5.88 0.48
C GLN A 79 -0.27 4.70 -0.35
N TYR A 80 0.04 3.47 0.07
CA TYR A 80 -0.51 2.23 -0.45
C TYR A 80 -1.87 1.89 0.20
N HIS A 81 -2.56 0.91 -0.36
CA HIS A 81 -3.92 0.52 -0.01
C HIS A 81 -3.99 -0.92 0.51
N PRO A 82 -3.59 -1.16 1.77
CA PRO A 82 -3.69 -2.49 2.38
C PRO A 82 -5.14 -3.02 2.42
N GLU A 83 -6.13 -2.14 2.38
CA GLU A 83 -7.56 -2.46 2.39
C GLU A 83 -8.09 -3.00 1.07
N ILE A 84 -7.45 -2.69 -0.06
CA ILE A 84 -7.97 -3.04 -1.39
C ILE A 84 -7.68 -4.51 -1.68
N ALA A 85 -8.71 -5.23 -2.12
CA ALA A 85 -8.59 -6.62 -2.52
C ALA A 85 -7.99 -6.78 -3.92
N LEU A 86 -7.40 -7.93 -4.20
CA LEU A 86 -6.71 -8.18 -5.47
C LEU A 86 -7.64 -8.14 -6.70
N ASP A 87 -8.89 -8.55 -6.57
CA ASP A 87 -9.90 -8.42 -7.63
C ASP A 87 -10.23 -6.95 -7.95
N GLU A 88 -10.27 -6.08 -6.94
CA GLU A 88 -10.43 -4.65 -7.13
C GLU A 88 -9.22 -4.03 -7.86
N ILE A 89 -8.00 -4.49 -7.54
CA ILE A 89 -6.77 -4.13 -8.26
C ILE A 89 -6.85 -4.57 -9.72
N ALA A 90 -7.26 -5.80 -9.99
CA ALA A 90 -7.44 -6.31 -11.34
C ALA A 90 -8.49 -5.48 -12.11
N GLY A 91 -9.60 -5.12 -11.46
CA GLY A 91 -10.60 -4.21 -12.01
C GLY A 91 -10.04 -2.82 -12.32
N ALA A 92 -9.19 -2.27 -11.46
CA ALA A 92 -8.55 -0.98 -11.66
C ALA A 92 -7.56 -1.01 -12.84
N LEU A 93 -6.73 -2.05 -12.94
CA LEU A 93 -5.83 -2.28 -14.08
C LEU A 93 -6.58 -2.23 -15.41
N ARG A 94 -7.72 -2.95 -15.51
CA ARG A 94 -8.55 -2.95 -16.72
C ARG A 94 -9.11 -1.57 -17.05
N ARG A 95 -9.61 -0.84 -16.05
CA ARG A 95 -10.15 0.52 -16.25
C ARG A 95 -9.08 1.52 -16.67
N GLN A 96 -7.85 1.35 -16.20
CA GLN A 96 -6.73 2.27 -16.45
C GLN A 96 -5.81 1.79 -17.59
N ALA A 97 -6.21 0.78 -18.37
CA ALA A 97 -5.38 0.16 -19.39
C ALA A 97 -4.75 1.17 -20.36
N ASP A 98 -5.49 2.18 -20.81
CA ASP A 98 -4.95 3.22 -21.71
C ASP A 98 -3.82 4.01 -21.04
N GLY A 99 -4.01 4.46 -19.80
CA GLY A 99 -2.99 5.18 -19.05
C GLY A 99 -1.73 4.34 -18.79
N LEU A 100 -1.89 3.03 -18.56
CA LEU A 100 -0.75 2.11 -18.42
C LEU A 100 0.04 1.95 -19.73
N ILE A 101 -0.65 1.92 -20.87
CA ILE A 101 -0.01 1.85 -22.19
C ILE A 101 0.70 3.17 -22.51
N GLU A 102 0.05 4.31 -22.27
CA GLU A 102 0.64 5.63 -22.44
C GLU A 102 1.89 5.84 -21.57
N ALA A 103 1.93 5.21 -20.40
CA ALA A 103 3.05 5.21 -19.48
C ALA A 103 4.17 4.20 -19.83
N ASP A 104 4.07 3.48 -20.96
CA ASP A 104 4.99 2.40 -21.38
C ASP A 104 5.11 1.25 -20.35
N LEU A 105 4.05 1.02 -19.56
CA LEU A 105 3.96 -0.10 -18.62
C LEU A 105 3.33 -1.35 -19.23
N ALA A 106 2.70 -1.22 -20.40
CA ALA A 106 2.17 -2.32 -21.19
C ALA A 106 2.24 -1.99 -22.68
N ARG A 107 2.49 -2.98 -23.54
CA ARG A 107 2.52 -2.80 -25.00
C ARG A 107 1.14 -2.72 -25.63
N GLY A 108 0.10 -3.12 -24.89
CA GLY A 108 -1.27 -3.05 -25.35
C GLY A 108 -2.25 -3.64 -24.34
N ARG A 109 -3.55 -3.48 -24.62
CA ARG A 109 -4.63 -3.92 -23.72
C ARG A 109 -4.59 -5.42 -23.40
N GLY A 110 -4.14 -6.25 -24.33
CA GLY A 110 -4.02 -7.69 -24.10
C GLY A 110 -3.01 -8.06 -23.01
N GLU A 111 -1.92 -7.29 -22.87
CA GLU A 111 -0.96 -7.51 -21.78
C GLU A 111 -1.52 -7.05 -20.43
N VAL A 112 -2.25 -5.92 -20.42
CA VAL A 112 -2.96 -5.45 -19.21
C VAL A 112 -3.99 -6.48 -18.76
N GLU A 113 -4.78 -7.03 -19.70
CA GLU A 113 -5.79 -8.05 -19.40
C GLU A 113 -5.15 -9.32 -18.86
N ALA A 114 -4.09 -9.82 -19.51
CA ALA A 114 -3.38 -11.01 -19.04
C ALA A 114 -2.77 -10.82 -17.64
N TYR A 115 -2.29 -9.62 -17.32
CA TYR A 115 -1.80 -9.31 -15.98
C TYR A 115 -2.94 -9.23 -14.96
N ALA A 116 -4.05 -8.56 -15.28
CA ALA A 116 -5.23 -8.48 -14.42
C ALA A 116 -5.82 -9.88 -14.15
N ASP A 117 -5.85 -10.76 -15.15
CA ASP A 117 -6.31 -12.15 -15.01
C ASP A 117 -5.46 -12.96 -14.03
N LEU A 118 -4.14 -12.76 -14.01
CA LEU A 118 -3.26 -13.39 -13.03
C LEU A 118 -3.57 -12.90 -11.61
N VAL A 119 -3.80 -11.59 -11.46
CA VAL A 119 -4.14 -10.98 -10.16
C VAL A 119 -5.50 -11.49 -9.66
N ASP A 120 -6.52 -11.55 -10.53
CA ASP A 120 -7.84 -12.13 -10.20
C ASP A 120 -7.76 -13.62 -9.86
N ALA A 121 -6.91 -14.37 -10.57
CA ALA A 121 -6.72 -15.78 -10.29
C ALA A 121 -6.05 -15.99 -8.92
N LEU A 122 -5.08 -15.13 -8.56
CA LEU A 122 -4.47 -15.16 -7.23
C LEU A 122 -5.47 -14.75 -6.15
N HIS A 123 -6.36 -13.79 -6.41
CA HIS A 123 -7.45 -13.45 -5.49
C HIS A 123 -8.35 -14.67 -5.19
N ARG A 124 -8.78 -15.36 -6.25
CA ARG A 124 -9.66 -16.53 -6.14
C ARG A 124 -9.00 -17.72 -5.44
N GLU A 125 -7.69 -17.89 -5.64
CA GLU A 125 -6.92 -18.98 -5.06
C GLU A 125 -5.60 -18.47 -4.44
N PRO A 126 -5.64 -17.84 -3.24
CA PRO A 126 -4.46 -17.19 -2.64
C PRO A 126 -3.26 -18.13 -2.38
N GLY A 127 -3.52 -19.44 -2.28
CA GLY A 127 -2.49 -20.47 -2.10
C GLY A 127 -1.73 -20.85 -3.37
N ARG A 128 -2.06 -20.26 -4.53
CA ARG A 128 -1.42 -20.56 -5.83
C ARG A 128 -0.01 -19.97 -5.90
N ARG A 129 0.97 -20.73 -5.39
CA ARG A 129 2.39 -20.37 -5.38
C ARG A 129 2.95 -20.06 -6.76
N ASP A 130 2.46 -20.71 -7.81
CA ASP A 130 2.85 -20.41 -9.19
C ASP A 130 2.44 -18.99 -9.63
N LEU A 131 1.25 -18.54 -9.24
CA LEU A 131 0.77 -17.18 -9.53
C LEU A 131 1.51 -16.15 -8.67
N ALA A 132 1.64 -16.41 -7.36
CA ALA A 132 2.41 -15.55 -6.46
C ALA A 132 3.84 -15.36 -6.95
N TRP A 133 4.52 -16.44 -7.38
CA TRP A 133 5.87 -16.37 -7.95
C TRP A 133 5.94 -15.55 -9.24
N ARG A 134 4.99 -15.74 -10.17
CA ARG A 134 4.95 -14.98 -11.44
C ARG A 134 4.69 -13.49 -11.21
N LEU A 135 3.85 -13.16 -10.24
CA LEU A 135 3.52 -11.78 -9.85
C LEU A 135 4.59 -11.16 -8.92
N GLY A 136 5.49 -11.98 -8.38
CA GLY A 136 6.48 -11.55 -7.39
C GLY A 136 5.85 -11.12 -6.07
N LEU A 137 4.71 -11.69 -5.69
CA LEU A 137 3.97 -11.36 -4.48
C LEU A 137 4.20 -12.43 -3.41
N ASP A 138 4.10 -12.01 -2.16
CA ASP A 138 4.15 -12.87 -0.98
C ASP A 138 2.88 -12.70 -0.14
N GLU A 139 2.86 -13.32 1.03
CA GLU A 139 1.76 -13.27 1.98
C GLU A 139 1.44 -11.86 2.50
N GLN A 140 2.35 -10.89 2.38
CA GLN A 140 2.06 -9.49 2.73
C GLN A 140 0.97 -8.87 1.84
N VAL A 141 0.73 -9.50 0.68
CA VAL A 141 -0.31 -9.11 -0.28
C VAL A 141 -1.39 -10.17 -0.42
N SER A 142 -1.04 -11.46 -0.54
CA SER A 142 -2.04 -12.50 -0.82
C SER A 142 -2.86 -12.93 0.40
N ASP A 143 -2.34 -12.76 1.62
CA ASP A 143 -3.05 -13.09 2.86
C ASP A 143 -3.70 -11.84 3.46
N ASP A 144 -5.02 -11.84 3.59
CA ASP A 144 -5.79 -10.69 4.13
C ASP A 144 -5.37 -10.34 5.56
N GLY A 145 -5.01 -11.35 6.36
CA GLY A 145 -4.60 -11.17 7.75
C GLY A 145 -3.32 -10.34 7.87
N GLN A 146 -2.36 -10.57 6.98
CA GLN A 146 -1.10 -9.83 6.90
C GLN A 146 -1.24 -8.53 6.11
N ARG A 147 -2.04 -8.54 5.03
CA ARG A 147 -2.27 -7.35 4.21
C ARG A 147 -2.86 -6.21 5.03
N LEU A 148 -3.82 -6.50 5.92
CA LEU A 148 -4.52 -5.52 6.76
C LEU A 148 -3.77 -5.11 8.05
N THR A 149 -2.46 -5.36 8.14
CA THR A 149 -1.65 -5.11 9.35
C THR A 149 -1.78 -3.66 9.86
N GLU A 150 -1.64 -2.67 8.99
CA GLU A 150 -1.69 -1.26 9.40
C GLU A 150 -3.05 -0.86 9.96
N LEU A 151 -4.15 -1.35 9.35
CA LEU A 151 -5.50 -1.06 9.83
C LEU A 151 -5.72 -1.67 11.22
N ARG A 152 -5.28 -2.91 11.43
CA ARG A 152 -5.34 -3.57 12.74
C ARG A 152 -4.57 -2.79 13.78
N ASN A 153 -3.32 -2.43 13.47
CA ASN A 153 -2.44 -1.69 14.37
C ASN A 153 -2.99 -0.30 14.70
N PHE A 154 -3.57 0.40 13.71
CA PHE A 154 -4.21 1.69 13.90
C PHE A 154 -5.39 1.61 14.88
N ILE A 155 -6.28 0.64 14.70
CA ILE A 155 -7.43 0.43 15.60
C ILE A 155 -6.95 0.12 17.02
N GLU A 156 -5.92 -0.71 17.16
CA GLU A 156 -5.39 -1.11 18.46
C GLU A 156 -4.70 0.02 19.22
N ALA A 157 -3.86 0.80 18.53
CA ALA A 157 -3.03 1.80 19.19
C ALA A 157 -3.72 3.16 19.35
N LEU A 158 -4.59 3.56 18.43
CA LEU A 158 -5.25 4.87 18.48
C LEU A 158 -6.74 4.78 18.82
N VAL A 159 -7.49 3.79 18.35
CA VAL A 159 -8.96 3.81 18.57
C VAL A 159 -9.36 3.24 19.94
N LYS A 160 -8.80 2.09 20.36
CA LYS A 160 -9.17 1.47 21.64
C LYS A 160 -8.83 2.35 22.86
N PRO A 161 -7.65 3.00 22.97
CA PRO A 161 -7.32 3.83 24.13
C PRO A 161 -8.16 5.12 24.22
N HIS A 162 -8.47 5.76 23.08
CA HIS A 162 -9.26 7.00 23.05
C HIS A 162 -10.75 6.78 23.38
N ARG A 163 -11.28 5.57 23.17
CA ARG A 163 -12.64 5.21 23.65
C ARG A 163 -12.68 5.07 25.17
N ALA A 164 -11.68 4.44 25.77
CA ALA A 164 -11.61 4.23 27.21
C ALA A 164 -11.45 5.54 28.03
N SER A 165 -10.90 6.60 27.43
CA SER A 165 -10.79 7.92 28.07
C SER A 165 -12.06 8.76 27.95
N ARG A 166 -12.85 8.60 26.86
CA ARG A 166 -14.13 9.30 26.66
C ARG A 166 -15.27 8.76 27.53
N ASP A 167 -15.29 7.45 27.80
CA ASP A 167 -16.29 6.84 28.71
C ASP A 167 -16.04 7.17 30.20
N ARG A 168 -14.94 7.87 30.52
CA ARG A 168 -14.56 8.27 31.89
C ARG A 168 -14.68 9.79 32.13
N SER A 169 -15.27 10.53 31.19
CA SER A 169 -15.47 11.99 31.25
C SER A 169 -16.95 12.35 31.37
#